data_AF-A0A6G3XYI3-F1
#
_entry.id   AF-A0A6G3XYI3-F1
#
_cell.length_a   1.000
_cell.length_b   1.000
_cell.length_c   1.000
_cell.angle_alpha   90.00
_cell.angle_beta   90.00
_cell.angle_gamma   90.00
#
_symmetry.space_group_name_H-M   'P 1'
#
loop_
_entity.id
_entity.type
_entity.pdbx_description
1 polymer ?
#
loop_
_entity_poly.entity_id
_entity_poly.type
_entity_poly.pdbx_seq_one_letter_code
_entity_poly.pdbx_strand_id
1 'polypeptide(L)'
;MQAAVTVTPAQIPELLLGLATVRPVFLWGAPGIGKSSLVRKFADSLGLECVSLLGTQLAPEDLIGVPQIRDGRSVFCPPEAIARDEPYCLFLDELNAATPDVQKAFYSLILDRRIGNYELPAGSIVIGAGNRATD
;
A
#
# COMPACT_ATOMS: atom_id res chain seq x y z
N MET A 1 -17.79 -16.53 3.27
CA MET A 1 -17.24 -15.68 2.19
C MET A 1 -15.82 -16.17 1.95
N GLN A 2 -15.51 -16.81 0.81
CA GLN A 2 -14.14 -17.24 0.51
C GLN A 2 -13.31 -15.99 0.22
N ALA A 3 -12.51 -15.55 1.20
CA ALA A 3 -11.72 -14.32 1.12
C ALA A 3 -10.41 -14.50 0.34
N ALA A 4 -10.04 -15.73 -0.03
CA ALA A 4 -8.82 -16.05 -0.75
C ALA A 4 -9.16 -16.76 -2.07
N VAL A 5 -8.55 -16.28 -3.16
CA VAL A 5 -8.64 -16.88 -4.50
C VAL A 5 -7.23 -17.17 -4.98
N THR A 6 -6.95 -18.42 -5.33
CA THR A 6 -5.66 -18.82 -5.92
C THR A 6 -5.67 -18.54 -7.41
N VAL A 7 -4.68 -17.81 -7.89
CA VAL A 7 -4.62 -17.32 -9.27
C VAL A 7 -3.20 -17.44 -9.81
N THR A 8 -3.08 -17.52 -11.13
CA THR A 8 -1.77 -17.45 -11.80
C THR A 8 -1.35 -15.99 -11.99
N PRO A 9 -0.03 -15.71 -12.12
CA PRO A 9 0.45 -14.35 -12.40
C PRO A 9 -0.21 -13.68 -13.62
N ALA A 10 -0.58 -14.46 -14.64
CA ALA A 10 -1.24 -13.97 -15.84
C ALA A 10 -2.67 -13.45 -15.59
N GLN A 11 -3.35 -13.93 -14.54
CA GLN A 11 -4.71 -13.52 -14.18
C GLN A 11 -4.74 -12.29 -13.25
N ILE A 12 -3.61 -11.96 -12.61
CA ILE A 12 -3.54 -10.87 -11.64
C ILE A 12 -3.94 -9.50 -12.22
N PRO A 13 -3.48 -9.09 -13.43
CA PRO A 13 -3.82 -7.77 -13.96
C PRO A 13 -5.33 -7.54 -14.11
N GLU A 14 -6.06 -8.50 -14.68
CA GLU A 14 -7.51 -8.43 -14.87
C GLU A 14 -8.25 -8.39 -13.52
N LEU A 15 -7.79 -9.18 -12.55
CA LEU A 15 -8.35 -9.17 -11.20
C LEU A 15 -8.08 -7.86 -10.47
N LEU A 16 -6.90 -7.28 -10.60
CA LEU A 16 -6.60 -5.97 -10.01
C LEU A 16 -7.49 -4.89 -10.61
N LEU A 17 -7.73 -4.89 -11.93
CA LEU A 17 -8.65 -3.95 -12.58
C LEU A 17 -10.07 -4.04 -12.02
N GLY A 18 -10.60 -5.26 -11.83
CA GLY A 18 -11.95 -5.46 -11.31
C GLY A 18 -12.08 -5.27 -9.80
N LEU A 19 -11.00 -5.44 -9.03
CA LEU A 19 -11.06 -5.49 -7.56
C LEU A 19 -10.36 -4.32 -6.88
N ALA A 20 -9.11 -4.02 -7.26
CA ALA A 20 -8.28 -3.04 -6.55
C ALA A 20 -8.82 -1.60 -6.69
N THR A 21 -9.65 -1.34 -7.70
CA THR A 21 -10.31 -0.06 -7.94
C THR A 21 -11.46 0.23 -6.95
N VAL A 22 -12.02 -0.81 -6.31
CA VAL A 22 -13.20 -0.68 -5.42
C VAL A 22 -12.98 -1.22 -4.02
N ARG A 23 -11.92 -2.02 -3.81
CA ARG A 23 -11.58 -2.59 -2.50
C ARG A 23 -10.08 -2.86 -2.39
N PRO A 24 -9.51 -2.87 -1.17
CA PRO A 24 -8.12 -3.25 -1.00
C PRO A 24 -7.85 -4.69 -1.41
N VAL A 25 -6.69 -4.94 -2.01
CA VAL A 25 -6.25 -6.28 -2.44
C VAL A 25 -4.92 -6.60 -1.77
N PHE A 26 -4.78 -7.86 -1.33
CA PHE A 26 -3.53 -8.40 -0.82
C PHE A 26 -3.02 -9.51 -1.73
N LEU A 27 -1.80 -9.34 -2.25
CA LEU A 27 -1.11 -10.34 -3.07
C LEU A 27 -0.22 -11.22 -2.19
N TRP A 28 -0.62 -12.48 -2.00
CA TRP A 28 0.14 -13.46 -1.23
C TRP A 28 0.79 -14.48 -2.18
N GLY A 29 2.12 -14.58 -2.19
CA GLY A 29 2.81 -15.52 -3.08
C GLY A 29 4.31 -15.64 -2.81
N ALA A 30 4.98 -16.57 -3.48
CA ALA A 30 6.41 -16.82 -3.30
C ALA A 30 7.27 -15.56 -3.54
N PRO A 31 8.45 -15.45 -2.88
CA PRO A 31 9.45 -14.45 -3.23
C PRO A 31 9.86 -14.57 -4.71
N GLY A 32 10.14 -13.44 -5.38
CA GLY A 32 10.62 -13.45 -6.77
C GLY A 32 9.57 -13.74 -7.85
N ILE A 33 8.31 -14.04 -7.52
CA ILE A 33 7.23 -14.31 -8.50
C ILE A 33 6.80 -13.06 -9.33
N GLY A 34 7.39 -11.89 -9.05
CA GLY A 34 7.15 -10.66 -9.81
C GLY A 34 5.97 -9.80 -9.33
N LYS A 35 5.53 -9.94 -8.08
CA LYS A 35 4.43 -9.14 -7.48
C LYS A 35 4.61 -7.64 -7.72
N SER A 36 5.76 -7.09 -7.37
CA SER A 36 6.06 -5.65 -7.49
C SER A 36 6.06 -5.20 -8.97
N SER A 37 6.56 -6.03 -9.88
CA SER A 37 6.50 -5.75 -11.33
C SER A 37 5.09 -5.80 -11.88
N LEU A 38 4.23 -6.69 -11.39
CA LEU A 38 2.82 -6.78 -11.78
C LEU A 38 2.04 -5.56 -11.30
N VAL A 39 2.23 -5.15 -10.05
CA VAL A 39 1.54 -3.96 -9.51
C VAL A 39 1.97 -2.69 -10.24
N ARG A 40 3.27 -2.53 -10.55
CA ARG A 40 3.75 -1.40 -11.35
C ARG A 40 3.09 -1.35 -12.73
N LYS A 41 3.07 -2.46 -13.46
CA LYS A 41 2.41 -2.53 -14.78
C LYS A 41 0.91 -2.23 -14.70
N PHE A 42 0.25 -2.68 -13.64
CA PHE A 42 -1.16 -2.40 -13.39
C PHE A 42 -1.40 -0.90 -13.17
N ALA A 43 -0.59 -0.25 -12.33
CA ALA A 43 -0.66 1.19 -12.12
C ALA A 43 -0.40 1.96 -13.42
N ASP A 44 0.62 1.58 -14.18
CA ASP A 44 0.97 2.18 -15.47
C ASP A 44 -0.20 2.07 -16.47
N SER A 45 -0.93 0.93 -16.50
CA SER A 45 -2.10 0.75 -17.37
C SER A 45 -3.27 1.67 -17.04
N LEU A 46 -3.32 2.18 -15.81
CA LEU A 46 -4.31 3.14 -15.33
C LEU A 46 -3.80 4.59 -15.39
N GLY A 47 -2.56 4.81 -15.85
CA GLY A 47 -1.92 6.12 -15.84
C GLY A 47 -1.59 6.65 -14.44
N LEU A 48 -1.47 5.75 -13.45
CA LEU A 48 -1.17 6.09 -12.06
C LEU A 48 0.32 5.89 -11.76
N GLU A 49 0.92 6.81 -11.00
CA GLU A 49 2.25 6.59 -10.41
C GLU A 49 2.19 5.37 -9.47
N CYS A 50 3.16 4.45 -9.58
CA CYS A 50 3.30 3.36 -8.62
C CYS A 50 4.33 3.72 -7.54
N VAL A 51 3.86 4.06 -6.35
CA VAL A 51 4.69 4.36 -5.18
C VAL A 51 4.78 3.12 -4.29
N SER A 52 6.00 2.67 -3.98
CA SER A 52 6.22 1.44 -3.20
C SER A 52 6.79 1.76 -1.83
N LEU A 53 6.17 1.21 -0.79
CA LEU A 53 6.67 1.20 0.59
C LEU A 53 7.03 -0.23 0.98
N LEU A 54 8.28 -0.45 1.35
CA LEU A 54 8.77 -1.76 1.76
C LEU A 54 8.72 -1.88 3.28
N GLY A 55 7.76 -2.65 3.80
CA GLY A 55 7.45 -2.69 5.23
C GLY A 55 8.62 -3.12 6.13
N THR A 56 9.52 -3.96 5.63
CA THR A 56 10.71 -4.42 6.35
C THR A 56 11.81 -3.37 6.49
N GLN A 57 11.71 -2.25 5.76
CA GLN A 57 12.67 -1.15 5.78
C GLN A 57 12.15 0.12 6.46
N LEU A 58 10.91 0.10 6.95
CA LEU A 58 10.27 1.28 7.53
C LEU A 58 10.25 1.19 9.06
N ALA A 59 10.29 2.36 9.68
CA ALA A 59 9.90 2.57 11.06
C ALA A 59 8.52 3.27 11.12
N PRO A 60 7.79 3.20 12.25
CA PRO A 60 6.51 3.89 12.39
C PRO A 60 6.58 5.40 12.12
N GLU A 61 7.70 6.03 12.46
CA GLU A 61 7.93 7.47 12.27
C GLU A 61 8.00 7.84 10.77
N ASP A 62 8.49 6.93 9.92
CA ASP A 62 8.54 7.13 8.46
C ASP A 62 7.15 7.18 7.83
N LEU A 63 6.13 6.65 8.52
CA LEU A 63 4.75 6.63 8.07
C LEU A 63 3.94 7.77 8.69
N ILE A 64 4.07 7.96 10.01
CA ILE A 64 3.35 8.99 10.76
C ILE A 64 3.82 10.39 10.35
N GLY A 65 5.12 10.52 10.00
CA GLY A 65 5.73 11.78 9.62
C GLY A 65 6.30 12.55 10.81
N VAL A 66 6.71 13.80 10.56
CA VAL A 66 7.45 14.61 11.54
C VAL A 66 6.49 15.53 12.31
N PRO A 67 6.57 15.58 13.65
CA PRO A 67 5.75 16.50 14.43
C PRO A 67 6.18 17.96 14.23
N GLN A 68 5.20 18.83 14.03
CA GLN A 68 5.35 20.29 13.96
C GLN A 68 4.31 20.93 14.88
N ILE A 69 4.69 22.05 15.53
CA ILE A 69 3.72 22.85 16.28
C ILE A 69 3.03 23.83 15.33
N ARG A 70 1.70 23.74 15.26
CA ARG A 70 0.85 24.67 14.52
C ARG A 70 -0.31 25.11 15.42
N ASP A 71 -0.47 26.42 15.57
CA ASP A 71 -1.52 27.02 16.41
C ASP A 71 -1.56 26.47 17.85
N GLY A 72 -0.37 26.23 18.44
CA GLY A 72 -0.22 25.67 19.78
C GLY A 72 -0.56 24.19 19.93
N ARG A 73 -0.79 23.48 18.83
CA ARG A 73 -1.08 22.03 18.80
C ARG A 73 -0.01 21.28 18.03
N SER A 74 0.27 20.03 18.43
CA SER A 74 1.12 19.13 17.66
C SER A 74 0.35 18.60 16.44
N VAL A 75 0.90 18.79 15.26
CA VAL A 75 0.41 18.23 14.00
C VAL A 75 1.53 17.43 13.34
N PHE A 76 1.21 16.30 12.73
CA PHE A 76 2.18 15.52 11.99
C PHE A 76 2.13 15.88 10.51
N CYS A 77 3.28 16.28 9.97
CA CYS A 77 3.44 16.51 8.53
C CYS A 77 3.66 15.16 7.85
N PRO A 78 2.80 14.77 6.89
CA PRO A 78 2.93 13.48 6.23
C PRO A 78 4.27 13.40 5.48
N PRO A 79 4.88 12.21 5.42
CA PRO A 79 6.13 11.99 4.71
C PRO A 79 5.96 12.25 3.21
N GLU A 80 6.97 12.86 2.58
CA GLU A 80 7.00 13.09 1.12
C GLU A 80 6.88 11.79 0.33
N ALA A 81 7.31 10.66 0.89
CA ALA A 81 7.17 9.34 0.26
C ALA A 81 5.70 8.93 0.02
N ILE A 82 4.74 9.52 0.73
CA ILE A 82 3.31 9.16 0.68
C ILE A 82 2.45 10.37 0.25
N ALA A 83 2.83 11.58 0.65
CA ALA A 83 2.10 12.79 0.30
C ALA A 83 2.12 13.05 -1.21
N ARG A 84 0.94 13.11 -1.84
CA ARG A 84 0.75 13.40 -3.27
C ARG A 84 -0.48 14.28 -3.46
N ASP A 85 -0.43 15.15 -4.45
CA ASP A 85 -1.58 15.96 -4.86
C ASP A 85 -2.52 15.17 -5.79
N GLU A 86 -1.94 14.32 -6.64
CA GLU A 86 -2.66 13.52 -7.64
C GLU A 86 -2.88 12.07 -7.19
N PRO A 87 -3.92 11.39 -7.70
CA PRO A 87 -4.16 9.98 -7.43
C PRO A 87 -3.00 9.08 -7.88
N TYR A 88 -2.70 8.06 -7.09
CA TYR A 88 -1.59 7.15 -7.36
C TYR A 88 -1.86 5.74 -6.82
N CYS A 89 -1.09 4.75 -7.27
CA CYS A 89 -1.12 3.41 -6.73
C CYS A 89 -0.07 3.27 -5.62
N LEU A 90 -0.53 3.13 -4.37
CA LEU A 90 0.29 2.84 -3.21
C LEU A 90 0.45 1.33 -3.03
N PHE A 91 1.68 0.86 -3.22
CA PHE A 91 2.04 -0.54 -3.06
C PHE A 91 2.76 -0.77 -1.72
N LEU A 92 2.17 -1.57 -0.85
CA LEU A 92 2.70 -1.92 0.48
C LEU A 92 3.32 -3.32 0.41
N ASP A 93 4.63 -3.38 0.13
CA ASP A 93 5.35 -4.64 -0.06
C ASP A 93 5.87 -5.19 1.28
N GLU A 94 6.02 -6.51 1.35
CA GLU A 94 6.41 -7.27 2.55
C GLU A 94 5.64 -6.89 3.82
N LEU A 95 4.36 -6.53 3.68
CA LEU A 95 3.50 -6.12 4.80
C LEU A 95 3.50 -7.17 5.91
N ASN A 96 3.40 -8.46 5.55
CA ASN A 96 3.36 -9.55 6.53
C ASN A 96 4.68 -9.78 7.28
N ALA A 97 5.80 -9.26 6.76
CA ALA A 97 7.12 -9.35 7.39
C ALA A 97 7.49 -8.06 8.16
N ALA A 98 6.73 -6.98 7.99
CA ALA A 98 6.94 -5.73 8.71
C ALA A 98 6.73 -5.89 10.22
N THR A 99 7.30 -4.97 11.01
CA THR A 99 7.10 -4.95 12.47
C THR A 99 5.63 -4.68 12.80
N PRO A 100 5.12 -5.11 13.98
CA PRO A 100 3.71 -4.92 14.33
C PRO A 100 3.24 -3.46 14.28
N ASP A 101 4.11 -2.51 14.61
CA ASP A 101 3.74 -1.09 14.60
C ASP A 101 3.69 -0.50 13.18
N VAL A 102 4.59 -0.93 12.29
CA VAL A 102 4.51 -0.59 10.86
C VAL A 102 3.26 -1.22 10.22
N GLN A 103 2.94 -2.47 10.56
CA GLN A 103 1.72 -3.14 10.10
C GLN A 103 0.46 -2.37 10.51
N LYS A 104 0.37 -1.90 11.75
CA LYS A 104 -0.76 -1.08 12.22
C LYS A 104 -0.93 0.19 11.36
N ALA A 105 0.16 0.88 11.07
CA ALA A 105 0.12 2.07 10.22
C ALA A 105 -0.31 1.74 8.78
N PHE A 106 0.16 0.62 8.22
CA PHE A 106 -0.31 0.10 6.93
C PHE A 106 -1.79 -0.26 6.93
N TYR A 107 -2.33 -0.83 8.01
CA TYR A 107 -3.76 -1.12 8.09
C TYR A 107 -4.62 0.15 8.03
N SER A 108 -4.18 1.26 8.63
CA SER A 108 -4.87 2.55 8.49
C SER A 108 -4.90 3.04 7.03
N LEU A 109 -3.81 2.87 6.28
CA LEU A 109 -3.79 3.18 4.85
C LEU A 109 -4.73 2.27 4.04
N ILE A 110 -4.77 0.98 4.36
CA ILE A 110 -5.58 0.00 3.65
C ILE A 110 -7.08 0.22 3.90
N LEU A 111 -7.45 0.43 5.16
CA LEU A 111 -8.86 0.51 5.58
C LEU A 111 -9.44 1.90 5.40
N ASP A 112 -8.71 2.93 5.85
CA ASP A 112 -9.20 4.30 5.94
C ASP A 112 -8.57 5.23 4.89
N ARG A 113 -7.62 4.73 4.09
CA ARG A 113 -6.87 5.54 3.10
C ARG A 113 -6.23 6.77 3.75
N ARG A 114 -5.73 6.62 4.98
CA ARG A 114 -5.26 7.74 5.81
C ARG A 114 -4.08 7.35 6.68
N ILE A 115 -3.14 8.27 6.87
CA ILE A 115 -2.19 8.26 7.99
C ILE A 115 -2.24 9.61 8.71
N GLY A 116 -2.45 9.58 10.02
CA GLY A 116 -2.59 10.80 10.81
C GLY A 116 -3.71 11.67 10.24
N ASN A 117 -3.37 12.89 9.82
CA ASN A 117 -4.33 13.83 9.22
C ASN A 117 -4.26 13.85 7.68
N TYR A 118 -3.39 13.06 7.06
CA TYR A 118 -3.26 12.99 5.61
C TYR A 118 -4.12 11.85 5.05
N GLU A 119 -5.01 12.20 4.14
CA GLU A 119 -5.84 11.28 3.38
C GLU A 119 -5.28 11.13 1.96
N LEU A 120 -5.28 9.90 1.44
CA LEU A 120 -4.90 9.65 0.06
C LEU A 120 -5.87 10.35 -0.89
N PRO A 121 -5.38 10.95 -1.99
CA PRO A 121 -6.25 11.53 -3.01
C PRO A 121 -7.35 10.56 -3.46
N ALA A 122 -8.52 11.12 -3.76
CA ALA A 122 -9.64 10.35 -4.28
C ALA A 122 -9.25 9.68 -5.60
N GLY A 123 -9.47 8.36 -5.71
CA GLY A 123 -9.04 7.58 -6.89
C GLY A 123 -7.69 6.88 -6.75
N SER A 124 -6.90 7.15 -5.70
CA SER A 124 -5.70 6.35 -5.41
C SER A 124 -6.06 4.87 -5.18
N ILE A 125 -5.13 3.96 -5.38
CA ILE A 125 -5.35 2.52 -5.18
C ILE A 125 -4.33 2.02 -4.15
N VAL A 126 -4.76 1.17 -3.21
CA VAL A 126 -3.85 0.57 -2.21
C VAL A 126 -3.80 -0.93 -2.43
N ILE A 127 -2.60 -1.46 -2.68
CA ILE A 127 -2.34 -2.89 -2.85
C ILE A 127 -1.30 -3.33 -1.83
N GLY A 128 -1.63 -4.31 -0.99
CA GLY A 128 -0.67 -4.98 -0.12
C GLY A 128 -0.05 -6.20 -0.80
N ALA A 129 1.17 -6.55 -0.43
CA ALA A 129 1.78 -7.82 -0.79
C ALA A 129 2.55 -8.44 0.36
N GLY A 130 2.70 -9.76 0.28
CA GLY A 130 3.46 -10.54 1.23
C GLY A 130 4.06 -11.79 0.63
N ASN A 131 5.10 -12.28 1.29
CA ASN A 131 5.77 -13.51 0.92
C ASN A 131 5.16 -14.68 1.69
N ARG A 132 4.83 -15.75 0.97
CA ARG A 132 4.43 -17.02 1.59
C ARG A 132 5.68 -17.71 2.19
N ALA A 133 5.65 -18.00 3.49
CA ALA A 133 6.78 -18.62 4.19
C ALA A 133 7.04 -20.09 3.77
N THR A 134 5.99 -20.81 3.37
CA THR A 134 6.03 -22.21 2.88
C THR A 134 4.81 -22.50 2.03
N ASP A 135 4.96 -23.34 1.01
CA ASP A 135 3.90 -23.68 0.05
C ASP A 135 2.61 -24.22 0.67
#